data_AF-H6V4S1-F1
#
_entry.id   AF-H6V4S1-F1
#
_cell.length_a   1.000
_cell.length_b   1.000
_cell.length_c   1.000
_cell.angle_alpha   90.00
_cell.angle_beta   90.00
_cell.angle_gamma   90.00
#
_symmetry.space_group_name_H-M   'P 1'
#
loop_
_entity.id
_entity.type
_entity.pdbx_description
1 polymer ?
#
loop_
_entity_poly.entity_id
_entity_poly.type
_entity_poly.pdbx_seq_one_letter_code
_entity_poly.pdbx_strand_id
1 'polypeptide(L)'
;TQNQAFSAILFLYEHVLEQPLDRIEGVVRARRPKRLPVALTVDEVSRVMAHLNGDKWLIAMLLYGGGLRLLEALRLRVKDLDFERGDITVREGKGDKDRLTTMPRAVVRPLQEHLERVEAIHQQDLADGYGRVELPHALAREYPNANREWCWQFVFPQELRWRNNKTGEQGRHHVHESLVQKAVRHAVRNARLTKRVTSHTFRHTFATHLL
;
A
#
# COMPACT_ATOMS: atom_id res chain seq x y z
N THR A 1 8.28 6.60 20.13
CA THR A 1 7.35 6.80 21.27
C THR A 1 7.81 5.95 22.44
N GLN A 2 7.50 6.31 23.70
CA GLN A 2 7.90 5.56 24.90
C GLN A 2 7.63 4.04 24.78
N ASN A 3 6.44 3.62 24.33
CA ASN A 3 6.15 2.19 24.14
C ASN A 3 7.03 1.50 23.09
N GLN A 4 7.46 2.22 22.04
CA GLN A 4 8.36 1.67 21.02
C GLN A 4 9.78 1.53 21.58
N ALA A 5 10.24 2.52 22.35
CA ALA A 5 11.53 2.47 23.03
C ALA A 5 11.55 1.36 24.07
N PHE A 6 10.48 1.23 24.87
CA PHE A 6 10.31 0.14 25.82
C PHE A 6 10.35 -1.23 25.13
N SER A 7 9.59 -1.41 24.04
CA SER A 7 9.64 -2.66 23.24
C SER A 7 11.02 -2.92 22.63
N ALA A 8 11.75 -1.88 22.20
CA ALA A 8 13.10 -2.04 21.66
C ALA A 8 14.11 -2.46 22.73
N ILE A 9 14.01 -1.89 23.94
CA ILE A 9 14.87 -2.27 25.08
C ILE A 9 14.55 -3.70 25.52
N LEU A 10 13.26 -4.04 25.64
CA LEU A 10 12.85 -5.42 25.97
C LEU A 10 13.41 -6.42 24.96
N PHE A 11 13.28 -6.13 23.66
CA PHE A 11 13.83 -6.96 22.59
C PHE A 11 15.35 -7.09 22.67
N LEU A 12 16.08 -6.00 22.91
CA LEU A 12 17.55 -6.02 23.05
C LEU A 12 17.97 -6.98 24.18
N TYR A 13 17.36 -6.86 25.35
CA TYR A 13 17.72 -7.68 26.50
C TYR A 13 17.32 -9.15 26.33
N GLU A 14 16.09 -9.42 25.88
CA GLU A 14 15.57 -10.78 25.75
C GLU A 14 16.20 -11.56 24.59
N HIS A 15 16.44 -10.91 23.44
CA HIS A 15 16.80 -11.62 22.20
C HIS A 15 18.21 -11.34 21.68
N VAL A 16 18.87 -10.26 22.10
CA VAL A 16 20.23 -9.94 21.63
C VAL A 16 21.26 -10.19 22.72
N LEU A 17 20.97 -9.74 23.94
CA LEU A 17 21.87 -9.92 25.09
C LEU A 17 21.63 -11.24 25.82
N GLU A 18 20.55 -11.96 25.50
CA GLU A 18 20.12 -13.20 26.16
C GLU A 18 20.05 -13.07 27.69
N GLN A 19 19.76 -11.85 28.16
CA GLN A 19 19.64 -11.48 29.56
C GLN A 19 18.20 -11.04 29.81
N PRO A 20 17.29 -11.97 30.15
CA PRO A 20 15.91 -11.62 30.40
C PRO A 20 15.85 -10.59 31.53
N LEU A 21 15.23 -9.46 31.26
CA LEU A 21 14.91 -8.49 32.29
C LEU A 21 13.87 -9.14 33.21
N ASP A 22 14.20 -9.29 34.49
CA ASP A 22 13.18 -9.56 35.50
C ASP A 22 12.06 -8.54 35.35
N ARG A 23 10.81 -8.97 35.55
CA ARG A 23 9.60 -8.15 35.34
C ARG A 23 9.84 -6.73 35.81
N ILE A 24 9.96 -5.80 34.87
CA ILE A 24 10.10 -4.37 35.20
C ILE A 24 8.74 -3.90 35.70
N GLU A 25 8.52 -4.02 37.00
CA GLU A 25 7.34 -3.51 37.69
C GLU A 25 7.37 -1.98 37.71
N GLY A 26 6.20 -1.34 37.60
CA GLY A 26 6.08 0.12 37.66
C GLY A 26 6.23 0.89 36.35
N VAL A 27 6.46 0.22 35.20
CA VAL A 27 6.46 0.92 33.90
C VAL A 27 5.03 1.26 33.48
N VAL A 28 4.63 2.51 33.73
CA VAL A 28 3.38 3.07 33.20
C VAL A 28 3.50 3.14 31.68
N ARG A 29 2.90 2.18 30.97
CA ARG A 29 2.78 2.25 29.51
C ARG A 29 1.96 3.48 29.14
N ALA A 30 2.49 4.29 28.23
CA ALA A 30 1.74 5.40 27.66
C ALA A 30 0.47 4.85 26.98
N ARG A 31 -0.70 5.13 27.57
CA ARG A 31 -1.98 4.83 26.93
C ARG A 31 -2.14 5.78 25.74
N ARG A 32 -2.20 5.24 24.54
CA ARG A 32 -2.58 6.05 23.36
C ARG A 32 -4.03 6.50 23.55
N PRO A 33 -4.34 7.80 23.40
CA PRO A 33 -5.72 8.26 23.40
C PRO A 33 -6.50 7.51 22.33
N LYS A 34 -7.61 6.85 22.71
CA LYS A 34 -8.55 6.25 21.75
C LYS A 34 -9.28 7.40 21.06
N ARG A 35 -8.83 7.79 19.87
CA ARG A 35 -9.56 8.75 19.04
C ARG A 35 -10.68 7.99 18.34
N LEU A 36 -11.90 8.50 18.39
CA LEU A 36 -13.00 7.96 17.60
C LEU A 36 -12.59 7.99 16.12
N PRO A 37 -12.76 6.89 15.40
CA PRO A 37 -12.40 6.86 14.01
C PRO A 37 -13.38 7.77 13.25
N VAL A 38 -12.82 8.63 12.40
CA VAL A 38 -13.59 9.60 11.62
C VAL A 38 -14.07 8.86 10.37
N ALA A 39 -15.38 8.78 10.17
CA ALA A 39 -15.97 8.34 8.91
C ALA A 39 -16.40 9.56 8.08
N LEU A 40 -16.26 9.43 6.76
CA LEU A 40 -16.71 10.42 5.79
C LEU A 40 -18.11 10.08 5.29
N THR A 41 -18.92 11.07 4.97
CA THR A 41 -20.14 10.85 4.19
C THR A 41 -19.79 10.54 2.73
N VAL A 42 -20.74 9.98 1.97
CA VAL A 42 -20.56 9.73 0.52
C VAL A 42 -20.23 11.03 -0.23
N ASP A 43 -20.89 12.13 0.12
CA ASP A 43 -20.60 13.45 -0.46
C ASP A 43 -19.19 13.95 -0.11
N GLU A 44 -18.77 13.81 1.16
CA GLU A 44 -17.41 14.15 1.57
C GLU A 44 -16.36 13.35 0.80
N VAL A 45 -16.58 12.05 0.59
CA VAL A 45 -15.70 11.20 -0.23
C VAL A 45 -15.67 11.73 -1.66
N SER A 46 -16.83 11.98 -2.27
CA SER A 46 -16.94 12.49 -3.64
C SER A 46 -16.14 13.80 -3.83
N ARG A 47 -16.30 14.77 -2.91
CA ARG A 47 -15.56 16.04 -2.96
C ARG A 47 -14.05 15.85 -2.86
N VAL A 48 -13.58 14.91 -2.02
CA VAL A 48 -12.14 14.62 -1.96
C VAL A 48 -11.64 13.95 -3.23
N MET A 49 -12.40 12.99 -3.78
CA MET A 49 -12.03 12.29 -5.01
C MET A 49 -11.96 13.24 -6.22
N ALA A 50 -12.81 14.27 -6.28
CA ALA A 50 -12.79 15.29 -7.33
C ALA A 50 -11.49 16.11 -7.39
N HIS A 51 -10.66 16.07 -6.35
CA HIS A 51 -9.36 16.75 -6.30
C HIS A 51 -8.15 15.79 -6.41
N LEU A 52 -8.40 14.53 -6.74
CA LEU A 52 -7.37 13.54 -7.04
C LEU A 52 -7.41 13.18 -8.53
N ASN A 53 -6.25 12.94 -9.11
CA ASN A 53 -6.11 12.58 -10.53
C ASN A 53 -5.18 11.38 -10.68
N GLY A 54 -5.34 10.64 -11.79
CA GLY A 54 -4.45 9.57 -12.20
C GLY A 54 -4.31 8.45 -11.16
N ASP A 55 -3.07 8.01 -10.95
CA ASP A 55 -2.68 6.97 -9.99
C ASP A 55 -3.20 7.23 -8.57
N LYS A 56 -3.12 8.47 -8.08
CA LYS A 56 -3.57 8.83 -6.73
C LYS A 56 -5.08 8.68 -6.56
N TRP A 57 -5.85 8.97 -7.62
CA TRP A 57 -7.29 8.74 -7.62
C TRP A 57 -7.62 7.25 -7.58
N LEU A 58 -6.97 6.45 -8.43
CA LEU A 58 -7.12 4.99 -8.44
C LEU A 58 -6.81 4.39 -7.07
N ILE A 59 -5.67 4.75 -6.48
CA ILE A 59 -5.26 4.28 -5.17
C ILE A 59 -6.30 4.66 -4.12
N ALA A 60 -6.73 5.93 -4.05
CA ALA A 60 -7.72 6.36 -3.08
C ALA A 60 -9.06 5.62 -3.22
N MET A 61 -9.51 5.38 -4.46
CA MET A 61 -10.71 4.60 -4.74
C MET A 61 -10.58 3.14 -4.34
N LEU A 62 -9.40 2.52 -4.48
CA LEU A 62 -9.14 1.17 -3.97
C LEU A 62 -9.15 1.11 -2.43
N LEU A 63 -8.63 2.15 -1.75
CA LEU A 63 -8.71 2.24 -0.29
C LEU A 63 -10.16 2.37 0.21
N TYR A 64 -10.97 3.17 -0.49
CA TYR A 64 -12.35 3.44 -0.13
C TYR A 64 -13.29 2.32 -0.57
N GLY A 65 -13.30 1.92 -1.84
CA GLY A 65 -14.27 0.96 -2.34
C GLY A 65 -13.86 -0.51 -2.19
N GLY A 66 -12.56 -0.79 -2.08
CA GLY A 66 -12.05 -2.15 -1.85
C GLY A 66 -11.58 -2.36 -0.41
N GLY A 67 -11.66 -1.32 0.43
CA GLY A 67 -11.23 -1.38 1.82
C GLY A 67 -9.75 -1.70 2.00
N LEU A 68 -8.86 -1.46 1.02
CA LEU A 68 -7.43 -1.80 1.15
C LEU A 68 -6.73 -0.90 2.18
N ARG A 69 -5.69 -1.41 2.86
CA ARG A 69 -4.71 -0.55 3.53
C ARG A 69 -3.83 0.09 2.49
N LEU A 70 -3.23 1.24 2.82
CA LEU A 70 -2.36 1.97 1.89
C LEU A 70 -1.26 1.07 1.31
N LEU A 71 -0.45 0.42 2.16
CA LEU A 71 0.62 -0.44 1.67
C LEU A 71 0.11 -1.69 0.92
N GLU A 72 -1.09 -2.19 1.23
CA GLU A 72 -1.68 -3.30 0.47
C GLU A 72 -2.00 -2.83 -0.95
N ALA A 73 -2.60 -1.65 -1.12
CA ALA A 73 -2.90 -1.09 -2.43
C ALA A 73 -1.64 -0.79 -3.26
N LEU A 74 -0.59 -0.27 -2.62
CA LEU A 74 0.67 0.05 -3.31
C LEU A 74 1.45 -1.21 -3.71
N ARG A 75 1.35 -2.29 -2.93
CA ARG A 75 2.08 -3.54 -3.18
C ARG A 75 1.34 -4.51 -4.10
N LEU A 76 0.13 -4.18 -4.55
CA LEU A 76 -0.60 -5.01 -5.51
C LEU A 76 0.27 -5.30 -6.73
N ARG A 77 0.29 -6.57 -7.12
CA ARG A 77 0.86 -7.02 -8.39
C ARG A 77 -0.24 -7.17 -9.44
N VAL A 78 0.13 -7.16 -10.72
CA VAL A 78 -0.83 -7.32 -11.82
C VAL A 78 -1.67 -8.58 -11.65
N LYS A 79 -1.04 -9.71 -11.28
CA LYS A 79 -1.71 -11.00 -11.04
C LYS A 79 -2.72 -11.01 -9.88
N ASP A 80 -2.72 -9.98 -9.04
CA ASP A 80 -3.60 -9.89 -7.89
C ASP A 80 -4.98 -9.32 -8.27
N LEU A 81 -5.13 -8.84 -9.51
CA LEU A 81 -6.35 -8.24 -10.03
C LEU A 81 -7.09 -9.24 -10.92
N ASP A 82 -8.33 -9.55 -10.56
CA ASP A 82 -9.22 -10.37 -11.37
C ASP A 82 -10.38 -9.50 -11.85
N PHE A 83 -10.30 -9.03 -13.10
CA PHE A 83 -11.29 -8.14 -13.70
C PHE A 83 -12.59 -8.86 -14.08
N GLU A 84 -12.53 -10.17 -14.35
CA GLU A 84 -13.71 -10.97 -14.69
C GLU A 84 -14.56 -11.23 -13.45
N ARG A 85 -13.92 -11.65 -12.35
CA ARG A 85 -14.59 -11.86 -11.06
C ARG A 85 -14.86 -10.57 -10.30
N GLY A 86 -14.13 -9.50 -10.62
CA GLY A 86 -14.24 -8.20 -9.94
C GLY A 86 -13.66 -8.22 -8.54
N ASP A 87 -12.62 -9.01 -8.31
CA ASP A 87 -11.99 -9.21 -7.01
C ASP A 87 -10.49 -8.83 -7.03
N ILE A 88 -9.96 -8.55 -5.85
CA ILE A 88 -8.55 -8.24 -5.61
C ILE A 88 -8.02 -9.20 -4.55
N THR A 89 -6.92 -9.88 -4.85
CA THR A 89 -6.20 -10.74 -3.90
C THR A 89 -5.17 -9.92 -3.14
N VAL A 90 -5.41 -9.67 -1.86
CA VAL A 90 -4.43 -9.00 -0.99
C VAL A 90 -3.53 -10.06 -0.37
N ARG A 91 -2.25 -10.08 -0.78
CA ARG A 91 -1.23 -10.96 -0.24
C ARG A 91 -0.59 -10.42 1.03
N GLU A 92 -0.01 -11.32 1.83
CA GLU A 92 0.73 -10.97 3.06
C GLU A 92 -0.11 -10.11 4.02
N GLY A 93 -1.38 -10.48 4.19
CA GLY A 93 -2.27 -9.86 5.16
C GLY A 93 -1.79 -10.06 6.61
N LYS A 94 -2.57 -9.57 7.58
CA LYS A 94 -2.22 -9.75 9.00
C LYS A 94 -2.10 -11.25 9.31
N GLY A 95 -0.91 -11.69 9.75
CA GLY A 95 -0.61 -13.09 10.04
C GLY A 95 -0.21 -13.91 8.82
N ASP A 96 0.28 -13.25 7.76
CA ASP A 96 0.76 -13.86 6.51
C ASP A 96 -0.30 -14.69 5.78
N LYS A 97 -1.54 -14.22 5.84
CA LYS A 97 -2.69 -14.83 5.17
C LYS A 97 -3.19 -13.95 4.05
N ASP A 98 -3.37 -14.58 2.89
CA ASP A 98 -4.03 -13.97 1.76
C ASP A 98 -5.52 -13.77 2.06
N ARG A 99 -6.11 -12.70 1.49
CA ARG A 99 -7.55 -12.48 1.54
C ARG A 99 -8.05 -11.87 0.24
N LEU A 100 -9.30 -12.18 -0.11
CA LEU A 100 -10.01 -11.53 -1.21
C LEU A 100 -10.73 -10.27 -0.71
N THR A 101 -10.79 -9.27 -1.57
CA THR A 101 -11.64 -8.08 -1.38
C THR A 101 -12.23 -7.65 -2.73
N THR A 102 -13.28 -6.86 -2.70
CA THR A 102 -14.00 -6.43 -3.91
C THR A 102 -13.24 -5.34 -4.67
N MET A 103 -13.25 -5.41 -5.99
CA MET A 103 -12.81 -4.33 -6.87
C MET A 103 -13.99 -3.36 -7.11
N PRO A 104 -13.84 -2.06 -6.81
CA PRO A 104 -14.90 -1.09 -7.09
C PRO A 104 -15.19 -1.00 -8.60
N ARG A 105 -16.45 -1.14 -9.01
CA ARG A 105 -16.82 -1.03 -10.44
C ARG A 105 -16.33 0.26 -11.10
N ALA A 106 -16.33 1.36 -10.35
CA ALA A 106 -15.87 2.66 -10.82
C ALA A 106 -14.36 2.70 -11.19
N VAL A 107 -13.54 1.79 -10.65
CA VAL A 107 -12.11 1.75 -10.98
C VAL A 107 -11.77 0.78 -12.10
N VAL A 108 -12.66 -0.16 -12.48
CA VAL A 108 -12.35 -1.24 -13.42
C VAL A 108 -11.74 -0.70 -14.72
N ARG A 109 -12.46 0.16 -15.44
CA ARG A 109 -11.99 0.73 -16.70
C ARG A 109 -10.76 1.64 -16.52
N PRO A 110 -10.78 2.64 -15.59
CA PRO A 110 -9.60 3.46 -15.34
C PRO A 110 -8.34 2.68 -14.94
N LEU A 111 -8.51 1.54 -14.26
CA LEU A 111 -7.43 0.66 -13.84
C LEU A 111 -6.88 -0.15 -15.02
N GLN A 112 -7.74 -0.64 -15.92
CA GLN A 112 -7.30 -1.28 -17.17
C GLN A 112 -6.47 -0.31 -18.03
N GLU A 113 -6.97 0.90 -18.27
CA GLU A 113 -6.27 1.94 -19.03
C GLU A 113 -4.93 2.34 -18.35
N HIS A 114 -4.88 2.27 -17.02
CA HIS A 114 -3.64 2.47 -16.27
C HIS A 114 -2.66 1.32 -16.46
N LEU A 115 -3.12 0.08 -16.40
CA LEU A 115 -2.29 -1.10 -16.61
C LEU A 115 -1.70 -1.16 -18.01
N GLU A 116 -2.45 -0.76 -19.05
CA GLU A 116 -1.94 -0.66 -20.42
C GLU A 116 -0.72 0.29 -20.50
N ARG A 117 -0.79 1.45 -19.84
CA ARG A 117 0.34 2.39 -19.77
C ARG A 117 1.52 1.81 -19.00
N VAL A 118 1.24 1.12 -17.89
CA VAL A 118 2.30 0.49 -17.07
C VAL A 118 2.95 -0.67 -17.83
N GLU A 119 2.19 -1.44 -18.60
CA GLU A 119 2.71 -2.51 -19.45
C GLU A 119 3.63 -1.94 -20.53
N ALA A 120 3.22 -0.87 -21.20
CA ALA A 120 4.08 -0.20 -22.18
C ALA A 120 5.41 0.29 -21.57
N ILE A 121 5.37 0.86 -20.36
CA ILE A 121 6.58 1.25 -19.61
C ILE A 121 7.45 0.03 -19.31
N HIS A 122 6.85 -1.08 -18.87
CA HIS A 122 7.56 -2.32 -18.56
C HIS A 122 8.23 -2.92 -19.81
N GLN A 123 7.52 -2.95 -20.94
CA GLN A 123 8.09 -3.41 -22.21
C GLN A 123 9.27 -2.55 -22.65
N GLN A 124 9.19 -1.23 -22.48
CA GLN A 124 10.33 -0.34 -22.76
C GLN A 124 11.51 -0.62 -21.81
N ASP A 125 11.25 -0.78 -20.50
CA ASP A 125 12.31 -1.12 -19.55
C ASP A 125 12.98 -2.47 -19.90
N LEU A 126 12.21 -3.47 -20.35
CA LEU A 126 12.74 -4.75 -20.80
C LEU A 126 13.60 -4.59 -22.06
N ALA A 127 13.19 -3.75 -23.02
CA ALA A 127 13.94 -3.44 -24.23
C ALA A 127 15.26 -2.72 -23.93
N ASP A 128 15.28 -1.85 -22.91
CA ASP A 128 16.48 -1.19 -22.40
C ASP A 128 17.43 -2.16 -21.64
N GLY A 129 17.03 -3.43 -21.44
CA GLY A 129 17.78 -4.43 -20.68
C GLY A 129 17.50 -4.45 -19.18
N TYR A 130 16.48 -3.73 -18.71
CA TYR A 130 16.04 -3.64 -17.33
C TYR A 130 14.68 -4.35 -17.12
N GLY A 131 13.79 -3.80 -16.28
CA GLY A 131 12.45 -4.35 -16.05
C GLY A 131 12.38 -5.44 -14.97
N ARG A 132 13.34 -5.47 -14.04
CA ARG A 132 13.30 -6.40 -12.91
C ARG A 132 12.50 -5.80 -11.75
N VAL A 133 11.76 -6.65 -11.05
CA VAL A 133 11.11 -6.29 -9.79
C VAL A 133 11.59 -7.17 -8.64
N GLU A 134 11.61 -6.60 -7.43
CA GLU A 134 11.84 -7.37 -6.22
C GLU A 134 10.71 -8.39 -6.04
N LEU A 135 11.07 -9.67 -5.88
CA LEU A 135 10.16 -10.77 -5.61
C LEU A 135 10.11 -11.07 -4.12
N PRO A 136 8.94 -11.47 -3.57
CA PRO A 136 8.84 -11.88 -2.17
C PRO A 136 9.66 -13.14 -1.85
N HIS A 137 10.26 -13.16 -0.65
CA HIS A 137 10.89 -14.34 -0.06
C HIS A 137 11.90 -15.06 -0.99
N ALA A 138 11.87 -16.39 -1.01
CA ALA A 138 12.74 -17.24 -1.80
C ALA A 138 12.31 -17.39 -3.27
N LEU A 139 11.26 -16.68 -3.73
CA LEU A 139 10.74 -16.84 -5.09
C LEU A 139 11.78 -16.50 -6.15
N ALA A 140 12.65 -15.53 -5.90
CA ALA A 140 13.74 -15.21 -6.81
C ALA A 140 14.73 -16.39 -7.01
N ARG A 141 14.86 -17.27 -6.01
CA ARG A 141 15.72 -18.46 -6.08
C ARG A 141 15.03 -19.59 -6.84
N GLU A 142 13.73 -19.76 -6.66
CA GLU A 142 12.95 -20.83 -7.28
C GLU A 142 12.58 -20.52 -8.75
N TYR A 143 12.30 -19.25 -9.05
CA TYR A 143 11.89 -18.78 -10.37
C TYR A 143 12.71 -17.54 -10.78
N PRO A 144 13.92 -17.72 -11.31
CA PRO A 144 14.86 -16.62 -11.58
C PRO A 144 14.35 -15.56 -12.57
N ASN A 145 13.43 -15.95 -13.47
CA ASN A 145 12.88 -15.09 -14.51
C ASN A 145 11.55 -14.41 -14.12
N ALA A 146 10.93 -14.81 -13.01
CA ALA A 146 9.62 -14.30 -12.59
C ALA A 146 9.65 -12.78 -12.30
N ASN A 147 10.81 -12.23 -11.97
CA ASN A 147 11.01 -10.80 -11.73
C ASN A 147 10.84 -9.92 -12.97
N ARG A 148 10.86 -10.50 -14.18
CA ARG A 148 10.66 -9.80 -15.46
C ARG A 148 9.28 -10.02 -16.06
N GLU A 149 8.52 -10.97 -15.53
CA GLU A 149 7.19 -11.29 -16.01
C GLU A 149 6.20 -10.18 -15.62
N TRP A 150 5.27 -9.89 -16.52
CA TRP A 150 4.26 -8.84 -16.35
C TRP A 150 3.39 -9.05 -15.10
N CYS A 151 3.00 -10.30 -14.86
CA CYS A 151 2.12 -10.69 -13.76
C CYS A 151 2.69 -10.33 -12.37
N TRP A 152 4.02 -10.22 -12.25
CA TRP A 152 4.71 -9.86 -11.01
C TRP A 152 5.01 -8.37 -10.87
N GLN A 153 4.77 -7.55 -11.89
CA GLN A 153 5.01 -6.11 -11.80
C GLN A 153 4.01 -5.43 -10.86
N PHE A 154 4.43 -4.33 -10.24
CA PHE A 154 3.54 -3.54 -9.40
C PHE A 154 2.47 -2.85 -10.25
N VAL A 155 1.23 -2.81 -9.75
CA VAL A 155 0.15 -2.07 -10.38
C VAL A 155 0.46 -0.56 -10.41
N PHE A 156 1.12 -0.04 -9.37
CA PHE A 156 1.48 1.37 -9.25
C PHE A 156 3.01 1.54 -9.14
N PRO A 157 3.77 1.40 -10.24
CA PRO A 157 5.23 1.52 -10.20
C PRO A 157 5.68 2.98 -10.01
N GLN A 158 6.92 3.16 -9.58
CA GLN A 158 7.59 4.46 -9.54
C GLN A 158 7.87 4.96 -10.95
N GLU A 159 7.81 6.28 -11.11
CA GLU A 159 8.12 6.99 -12.35
C GLU A 159 9.60 6.84 -12.75
N LEU A 160 10.50 6.68 -11.77
CA LEU A 160 11.92 6.49 -12.00
C LEU A 160 12.35 5.07 -11.62
N ARG A 161 13.33 4.55 -12.35
CA ARG A 161 13.99 3.30 -12.00
C ARG A 161 14.92 3.51 -10.81
N TRP A 162 14.92 2.58 -9.86
CA TRP A 162 16.02 2.48 -8.90
C TRP A 162 17.23 1.84 -9.57
N ARG A 163 18.43 2.11 -9.04
CA ARG A 163 19.68 1.50 -9.49
C ARG A 163 20.43 0.94 -8.30
N ASN A 164 20.82 -0.33 -8.37
CA ASN A 164 21.73 -0.93 -7.40
C ASN A 164 23.17 -0.57 -7.80
N ASN A 165 23.86 0.17 -6.94
CA ASN A 165 25.23 0.62 -7.21
C ASN A 165 26.25 -0.53 -7.23
N LYS A 166 25.94 -1.70 -6.64
CA LYS A 166 26.84 -2.87 -6.59
C LYS A 166 26.63 -3.79 -7.79
N THR A 167 25.37 -4.10 -8.12
CA THR A 167 25.03 -5.08 -9.18
C THR A 167 24.74 -4.43 -10.53
N GLY A 168 24.51 -3.11 -10.57
CA GLY A 168 24.09 -2.39 -11.77
C GLY A 168 22.63 -2.63 -12.16
N GLU A 169 21.92 -3.49 -11.44
CA GLU A 169 20.51 -3.81 -11.68
C GLU A 169 19.63 -2.58 -11.54
N GLN A 170 18.60 -2.51 -12.37
CA GLN A 170 17.58 -1.47 -12.30
C GLN A 170 16.20 -2.10 -12.37
N GLY A 171 15.26 -1.43 -11.71
CA GLY A 171 13.89 -1.86 -11.61
C GLY A 171 12.98 -0.73 -11.16
N ARG A 172 11.69 -1.02 -11.06
CA ARG A 172 10.71 -0.09 -10.48
C ARG A 172 10.13 -0.69 -9.22
N HIS A 173 10.18 0.05 -8.13
CA HIS A 173 9.40 -0.29 -6.95
C HIS A 173 8.00 0.34 -7.07
N HIS A 174 7.10 0.09 -6.12
CA HIS A 174 5.82 0.78 -6.10
C HIS A 174 5.99 2.24 -5.71
N VAL A 175 5.04 3.09 -6.11
CA VAL A 175 4.99 4.50 -5.71
C VAL A 175 5.12 4.63 -4.20
N HIS A 176 5.89 5.62 -3.75
CA HIS A 176 6.15 5.82 -2.32
C HIS A 176 4.89 6.35 -1.62
N GLU A 177 4.56 5.81 -0.45
CA GLU A 177 3.29 6.08 0.24
C GLU A 177 3.11 7.56 0.61
N SER A 178 4.23 8.27 0.85
CA SER A 178 4.21 9.70 1.17
C SER A 178 3.62 10.55 0.03
N LEU A 179 3.77 10.13 -1.23
CA LEU A 179 3.19 10.84 -2.39
C LEU A 179 1.66 10.78 -2.36
N VAL A 180 1.11 9.59 -2.08
CA VAL A 180 -0.33 9.40 -1.93
C VAL A 180 -0.85 10.15 -0.70
N GLN A 181 -0.16 10.07 0.44
CA GLN A 181 -0.55 10.78 1.65
C GLN A 181 -0.56 12.31 1.47
N LYS A 182 0.43 12.86 0.75
CA LYS A 182 0.47 14.29 0.40
C LYS A 182 -0.67 14.66 -0.54
N ALA A 183 -0.93 13.85 -1.57
CA ALA A 183 -2.03 14.07 -2.50
C ALA A 183 -3.40 14.07 -1.79
N VAL A 184 -3.66 13.08 -0.93
CA VAL A 184 -4.87 13.01 -0.10
C VAL A 184 -4.98 14.24 0.80
N ARG A 185 -3.90 14.64 1.48
CA ARG A 185 -3.91 15.83 2.34
C ARG A 185 -4.26 17.10 1.56
N HIS A 186 -3.72 17.26 0.36
CA HIS A 186 -4.01 18.40 -0.51
C HIS A 186 -5.47 18.37 -1.00
N ALA A 187 -5.95 17.20 -1.45
CA ALA A 187 -7.33 17.03 -1.89
C ALA A 187 -8.35 17.33 -0.78
N VAL A 188 -8.09 16.87 0.45
CA VAL A 188 -8.93 17.15 1.62
C VAL A 188 -8.98 18.65 1.93
N ARG A 189 -7.83 19.34 1.84
CA ARG A 189 -7.76 20.79 2.02
C ARG A 189 -8.60 21.52 0.97
N ASN A 190 -8.50 21.11 -0.29
CA ASN A 190 -9.20 21.75 -1.41
C ASN A 190 -10.71 21.46 -1.39
N ALA A 191 -11.10 20.27 -0.93
CA ALA A 191 -12.49 19.89 -0.67
C ALA A 191 -13.10 20.61 0.55
N ARG A 192 -12.32 21.44 1.26
CA ARG A 192 -12.72 22.22 2.44
C ARG A 192 -13.28 21.37 3.59
N LEU A 193 -12.75 20.17 3.78
CA LEU A 193 -13.13 19.31 4.91
C LEU A 193 -12.42 19.76 6.19
N THR A 194 -13.18 19.96 7.26
CA THR A 194 -12.66 20.25 8.61
C THR A 194 -12.17 18.99 9.34
N LYS A 195 -12.69 17.83 8.94
CA LYS A 195 -12.32 16.51 9.47
C LYS A 195 -10.86 16.18 9.13
N ARG A 196 -10.15 15.56 10.07
CA ARG A 196 -8.81 15.02 9.81
C ARG A 196 -8.91 13.74 8.98
N VAL A 197 -8.68 13.86 7.67
CA VAL A 197 -8.71 12.74 6.72
C VAL A 197 -7.29 12.27 6.40
N THR A 198 -7.10 10.95 6.41
CA THR A 198 -5.86 10.27 6.02
C THR A 198 -6.20 9.10 5.11
N SER A 199 -5.20 8.45 4.51
CA SER A 199 -5.42 7.21 3.74
C SER A 199 -6.16 6.12 4.54
N HIS A 200 -5.96 6.07 5.86
CA HIS A 200 -6.67 5.12 6.74
C HIS A 200 -8.16 5.48 6.92
N THR A 201 -8.51 6.76 6.81
CA THR A 201 -9.89 7.26 6.92
C THR A 201 -10.77 6.68 5.82
N PHE A 202 -10.25 6.52 4.59
CA PHE A 202 -11.01 5.90 3.49
C PHE A 202 -11.38 4.45 3.78
N ARG A 203 -10.41 3.64 4.20
CA ARG A 203 -10.67 2.26 4.61
C ARG A 203 -11.63 2.16 5.79
N HIS A 204 -11.53 3.06 6.76
CA HIS A 204 -12.49 3.08 7.86
C HIS A 204 -13.90 3.41 7.37
N THR A 205 -14.02 4.43 6.50
CA THR A 205 -15.29 4.83 5.89
C THR A 205 -15.92 3.69 5.10
N PHE A 206 -15.13 2.90 4.36
CA PHE A 206 -15.60 1.68 3.71
C PHE A 206 -16.31 0.74 4.67
N ALA A 207 -15.65 0.40 5.78
CA ALA A 207 -16.20 -0.51 6.78
C ALA A 207 -17.48 0.06 7.40
N THR A 208 -17.55 1.37 7.64
CA THR A 208 -18.76 2.03 8.14
C THR A 208 -19.90 2.01 7.14
N HIS A 209 -19.63 2.18 5.84
CA HIS A 209 -20.68 2.19 4.80
C HIS A 209 -21.21 0.79 4.44
N LEU A 210 -20.56 -0.28 4.92
CA LEU A 210 -21.02 -1.66 4.73
C LEU A 210 -21.85 -2.21 5.91
N LEU A 211 -21.96 -1.46 7.01
CA LEU A 211 -22.80 -1.78 8.17
C LEU A 211 -24.21 -1.23 7.96
#